data_AF-A0A6A9T0S6-F1
#
_entry.id   AF-A0A6A9T0S6-F1
#
_cell.length_a   1.000
_cell.length_b   1.000
_cell.length_c   1.000
_cell.angle_alpha   90.00
_cell.angle_beta   90.00
_cell.angle_gamma   90.00
#
_symmetry.space_group_name_H-M   'P 1'
#
loop_
_entity.id
_entity.type
_entity.pdbx_description
1 polymer ?
#
loop_
_entity_poly.entity_id
_entity_poly.type
_entity_poly.pdbx_seq_one_letter_code
_entity_poly.pdbx_strand_id
1 'polypeptide(L)' 'MTSQPCDACGSEVRIAGGIGDFWSKAGGSSGGMTLELADGSEHFLCFDCIDRLPEDEDVTAGDVHSL' A
#
# COMPACT_ATOMS: atom_id res chain seq x y z
N MET A 1 14.09 -0.99 10.09
CA MET A 1 13.13 -1.52 9.10
C MET A 1 11.80 -0.85 9.41
N THR A 2 11.25 -0.08 8.47
CA THR A 2 9.95 0.56 8.64
C THR A 2 8.89 -0.36 8.06
N SER A 3 7.98 -0.84 8.90
CA SER A 3 6.73 -1.46 8.48
C SER A 3 5.58 -0.50 8.74
N GLN A 4 4.54 -0.57 7.90
CA GLN A 4 3.28 0.13 8.10
C GLN A 4 2.13 -0.87 7.87
N PRO A 5 1.09 -0.86 8.70
CA PRO A 5 -0.08 -1.70 8.47
C PRO A 5 -0.80 -1.29 7.18
N CYS A 6 -1.28 -2.27 6.43
CA CYS A 6 -2.19 -2.06 5.30
C CYS A 6 -3.56 -1.61 5.81
N ASP A 7 -4.14 -0.57 5.21
CA ASP A 7 -5.45 -0.03 5.64
C ASP A 7 -6.63 -0.95 5.28
N ALA A 8 -6.45 -1.89 4.35
CA ALA A 8 -7.42 -2.93 4.03
C ALA A 8 -7.30 -4.14 4.98
N CYS A 9 -6.23 -4.90 4.86
CA CYS A 9 -6.10 -6.19 5.55
C CYS A 9 -5.41 -6.13 6.93
N GLY A 10 -4.91 -4.96 7.34
CA GLY A 10 -4.19 -4.77 8.60
C GLY A 10 -2.80 -5.43 8.68
N SER A 11 -2.33 -6.07 7.60
CA SER A 11 -1.05 -6.77 7.60
C SER A 11 0.13 -5.79 7.64
N GLU A 12 1.19 -6.14 8.36
CA GLU A 12 2.41 -5.32 8.39
C GLU A 12 3.18 -5.41 7.07
N VAL A 13 3.22 -4.31 6.32
CA VAL A 13 3.89 -4.21 5.03
C VAL A 13 5.20 -3.44 5.18
N ARG A 14 6.27 -3.94 4.57
CA ARG A 14 7.56 -3.24 4.57
C ARG A 14 7.52 -2.05 3.60
N ILE A 15 7.80 -0.86 4.10
CA ILE A 15 7.97 0.35 3.29
C ILE A 15 9.46 0.50 2.97
N ALA A 16 9.80 0.55 1.68
CA ALA A 16 11.13 0.94 1.23
C ALA A 16 11.22 2.46 1.31
N GLY A 17 11.75 2.99 2.41
CA GLY A 17 11.67 4.42 2.69
C GLY A 17 12.68 4.88 3.73
N GLY A 18 13.95 4.96 3.34
CA GLY A 18 14.99 5.66 4.10
C GLY A 18 16.20 5.94 3.22
N ILE A 19 16.84 7.10 3.40
CA ILE A 19 18.04 7.53 2.64
C ILE A 19 19.24 6.54 2.79
N GLY A 20 19.13 5.55 3.67
CA GLY A 20 20.07 4.43 3.81
C GLY A 20 19.84 3.26 2.83
N ASP A 21 18.67 3.15 2.19
CA ASP A 21 18.35 2.09 1.22
C ASP A 21 18.88 2.40 -0.20
N PHE A 22 19.31 3.64 -0.46
CA PHE A 22 19.86 4.05 -1.75
C PHE A 22 21.15 3.30 -2.13
N TRP A 23 21.86 2.72 -1.15
CA TRP A 23 23.15 2.05 -1.33
C TRP A 23 23.16 0.55 -0.99
N SER A 24 22.01 -0.04 -0.67
CA SER A 24 21.93 -1.48 -0.46
C SER A 24 21.24 -2.13 -1.65
N LYS A 25 22.05 -2.78 -2.48
CA LYS A 25 21.67 -3.78 -3.50
C LYS A 25 20.94 -5.02 -2.91
N ALA A 26 20.28 -4.86 -1.76
CA ALA A 26 19.68 -5.88 -0.89
C ALA A 26 18.27 -5.52 -0.38
N GLY A 27 17.74 -4.32 -0.66
CA GLY A 27 16.42 -3.89 -0.20
C GLY A 27 15.32 -4.39 -1.15
N GLY A 28 14.73 -5.56 -0.87
CA GLY A 28 13.60 -6.09 -1.64
C GLY A 28 12.46 -5.07 -1.76
N SER A 29 11.81 -5.03 -2.92
CA SER A 29 10.72 -4.11 -3.28
C SER A 29 9.79 -3.82 -2.09
N SER A 30 9.39 -2.56 -1.91
CA SER A 30 8.35 -2.19 -0.96
C SER A 30 7.15 -3.13 -1.13
N GLY A 31 6.55 -3.62 -0.06
CA GLY A 31 5.43 -4.56 -0.15
C GLY A 31 4.09 -3.89 -0.49
N GLY A 32 4.09 -2.57 -0.67
CA GLY A 32 2.91 -1.74 -0.85
C GLY A 32 3.27 -0.30 -1.19
N MET A 33 2.22 0.50 -1.42
CA MET A 33 2.32 1.93 -1.71
C MET A 33 1.09 2.68 -1.20
N THR A 34 1.24 3.99 -1.02
CA THR A 34 0.11 4.88 -0.75
C THR A 34 -0.58 5.23 -2.06
N LEU A 35 -1.89 5.04 -2.10
CA LEU A 35 -2.79 5.34 -3.21
C LEU A 35 -3.71 6.49 -2.81
N GLU A 36 -3.89 7.44 -3.73
CA GLU A 36 -4.98 8.42 -3.67
C GLU A 36 -6.19 7.83 -4.38
N LEU A 37 -7.32 7.74 -3.67
CA LEU A 37 -8.56 7.16 -4.14
C LEU A 37 -9.48 8.23 -4.76
N ALA A 38 -10.55 7.79 -5.42
CA ALA A 38 -11.45 8.69 -6.15
C ALA A 38 -12.25 9.64 -5.24
N ASP A 39 -12.42 9.28 -3.97
CA ASP A 39 -13.01 10.13 -2.94
C ASP A 39 -12.04 11.17 -2.36
N GLY A 40 -10.79 11.19 -2.84
CA GLY A 40 -9.72 12.07 -2.38
C GLY A 40 -9.06 11.63 -1.08
N SER A 41 -9.33 10.40 -0.61
CA SER A 41 -8.64 9.81 0.54
C SER A 41 -7.32 9.17 0.14
N GLU A 42 -6.34 9.20 1.05
CA GLU A 42 -5.05 8.54 0.86
C GLU A 42 -4.97 7.31 1.76
N HIS A 43 -4.74 6.15 1.16
CA HIS A 43 -4.65 4.87 1.86
C HIS A 43 -3.39 4.11 1.49
N PHE A 44 -2.74 3.51 2.48
CA PHE A 44 -1.58 2.66 2.26
C PHE A 44 -1.99 1.19 2.14
N LEU A 45 -1.77 0.62 0.96
CA LEU A 45 -2.20 -0.73 0.63
C LEU A 45 -1.01 -1.61 0.21
N CYS A 46 -1.05 -2.89 0.60
CA CYS A 46 -0.13 -3.88 0.04
C CYS A 46 -0.49 -4.19 -1.41
N PHE A 47 0.48 -4.64 -2.20
CA PHE A 47 0.23 -4.99 -3.60
C PHE A 47 -0.86 -6.05 -3.77
N ASP A 48 -1.00 -6.99 -2.83
CA ASP A 48 -2.07 -7.99 -2.86
C ASP A 48 -3.47 -7.39 -2.68
N CYS A 49 -3.61 -6.33 -1.89
CA CYS A 49 -4.91 -5.65 -1.72
C CYS A 49 -5.21 -4.76 -2.92
N ILE A 50 -4.18 -4.12 -3.48
CA ILE A 50 -4.32 -3.29 -4.68
C ILE A 50 -4.82 -4.12 -5.86
N ASP A 51 -4.28 -5.34 -6.03
CA ASP A 51 -4.69 -6.27 -7.09
C ASP A 51 -6.14 -6.79 -6.93
N ARG A 52 -6.72 -6.64 -5.74
CA ARG A 52 -8.13 -7.01 -5.46
C ARG A 52 -9.11 -5.85 -5.58
N LEU A 53 -8.62 -4.62 -5.70
CA LEU A 53 -9.49 -3.48 -5.85
C LEU A 53 -10.25 -3.58 -7.18
N PRO A 54 -11.50 -3.11 -7.21
CA PRO A 54 -12.25 -3.12 -8.45
C PRO A 54 -11.61 -2.16 -9.47
N GLU A 55 -11.40 -2.65 -10.69
CA GLU A 55 -10.81 -1.90 -11.81
C GLU A 55 -11.87 -1.27 -12.73
N ASP A 56 -13.13 -1.70 -12.61
CA ASP A 56 -14.27 -1.25 -13.42
C ASP A 56 -15.06 -0.09 -12.77
N GLU A 57 -14.73 0.33 -11.55
CA GLU A 57 -15.38 1.43 -10.84
C GLU A 57 -14.36 2.30 -10.08
N ASP A 58 -14.79 3.51 -9.72
CA ASP A 58 -14.00 4.45 -8.94
C ASP A 58 -13.81 3.92 -7.51
N VAL A 59 -12.62 3.43 -7.20
CA VAL A 59 -12.26 2.93 -5.86
C VAL A 59 -12.35 4.04 -4.82
N THR A 60 -13.00 3.74 -3.71
CA THR A 60 -13.13 4.62 -2.54
C THR A 60 -12.62 3.95 -1.26
N ALA A 61 -12.55 4.71 -0.16
CA ALA A 61 -12.20 4.17 1.16
C ALA A 61 -13.16 3.04 1.59
N GLY A 62 -14.42 3.07 1.14
CA GLY A 62 -15.40 2.02 1.42
C GLY A 62 -14.98 0.67 0.85
N ASP A 63 -14.40 0.66 -0.35
CA ASP A 63 -13.94 -0.56 -1.03
C ASP A 63 -12.70 -1.12 -0.33
N VAL A 64 -11.78 -0.24 0.08
CA VAL A 64 -10.60 -0.60 0.88
C VAL A 64 -10.99 -1.29 2.18
N HIS A 65 -11.97 -0.75 2.91
CA HIS A 65 -12.44 -1.33 4.16
C HIS A 65 -13.32 -2.58 4.00
N SER A 66 -13.72 -2.91 2.77
CA SER A 66 -14.55 -4.07 2.46
C SER A 66 -13.74 -5.30 1.98
N LEU A 67 -12.42 -5.17 1.79
CA LEU A 67 -11.48 -6.24 1.42
C LEU A 67 -11.16 -7.20 2.57
#